data_AF-A0A254QPK3-F1
#
_entry.id   AF-A0A254QPK3-F1
#
_cell.length_a   1.000
_cell.length_b   1.000
_cell.length_c   1.000
_cell.angle_alpha   90.00
_cell.angle_beta   90.00
_cell.angle_gamma   90.00
#
_symmetry.space_group_name_H-M   'P 1'
#
loop_
_entity.id
_entity.type
_entity.pdbx_description
1 polymer ?
#
loop_
_entity_poly.entity_id
_entity_poly.type
_entity_poly.pdbx_seq_one_letter_code
_entity_poly.pdbx_strand_id
1 'polypeptide(L)'
;MVAQNEDRNRRGLYVFIKRTSPYPSFMAFDATPREVCSTRRSRTNTPLQALTLLNDRAYLEPASALGVRMASKGVAYGFRSATGRKPSPTELNVLNRALSTFKTKYGSRPELAKALGGTPNTAAYTMLGNVILNLDETITKE
;
A
#
# COMPACT_ATOMS: atom_id res chain seq x y z
N MET A 1 19.33 -6.06 -8.25
CA MET A 1 18.83 -5.58 -9.56
C MET A 1 17.46 -4.95 -9.32
N VAL A 2 17.35 -3.63 -9.41
CA VAL A 2 16.07 -2.92 -9.36
C VAL A 2 15.57 -2.80 -10.80
N ALA A 3 14.36 -3.26 -11.09
CA ALA A 3 13.78 -3.15 -12.42
C ALA A 3 13.55 -1.66 -12.78
N GLN A 4 13.89 -1.28 -14.02
CA GLN A 4 13.74 0.09 -14.53
C GLN A 4 12.61 0.15 -15.56
N ASN A 5 12.02 1.34 -15.75
CA ASN A 5 11.01 1.61 -16.78
C ASN A 5 9.77 0.69 -16.66
N GLU A 6 9.25 0.17 -17.78
CA GLU A 6 8.04 -0.66 -17.82
C GLU A 6 8.18 -1.96 -17.01
N ASP A 7 9.40 -2.50 -16.87
CA ASP A 7 9.67 -3.69 -16.07
C ASP A 7 9.36 -3.49 -14.58
N ARG A 8 9.31 -2.24 -14.09
CA ARG A 8 8.91 -1.93 -12.71
C ARG A 8 7.43 -2.23 -12.45
N ASN A 9 6.60 -2.11 -13.49
CA ASN A 9 5.14 -2.22 -13.38
C ASN A 9 4.61 -3.61 -13.78
N ARG A 10 5.50 -4.58 -14.05
CA ARG A 10 5.12 -5.96 -14.35
C ARG A 10 4.44 -6.61 -13.13
N ARG A 11 3.55 -7.57 -13.39
CA ARG A 11 2.92 -8.34 -12.31
C ARG A 11 3.99 -9.02 -11.44
N GLY A 12 3.80 -8.99 -10.12
CA GLY A 12 4.72 -9.62 -9.14
C GLY A 12 4.93 -11.13 -9.33
N LEU A 13 4.11 -11.77 -10.19
CA LEU A 13 4.30 -13.15 -10.65
C LEU A 13 5.61 -13.35 -11.43
N TYR A 14 6.15 -12.30 -12.06
CA TYR A 14 7.33 -12.36 -12.93
C TYR A 14 8.63 -11.93 -12.21
N VAL A 15 8.70 -12.12 -10.89
CA VAL A 15 9.93 -11.86 -10.12
C VAL A 15 10.83 -13.08 -10.17
N PHE A 16 12.11 -12.88 -10.49
CA PHE A 16 13.10 -13.94 -10.46
C PHE A 16 13.43 -14.32 -9.01
N ILE A 17 13.18 -15.58 -8.64
CA ILE A 17 13.42 -16.12 -7.29
C ILE A 17 14.60 -17.09 -7.36
N LYS A 18 15.67 -16.83 -6.61
CA LYS A 18 16.77 -17.79 -6.45
C LYS A 18 16.47 -18.69 -5.25
N ARG A 19 16.93 -19.95 -5.30
CA ARG A 19 16.70 -20.94 -4.23
C ARG A 19 17.21 -20.44 -2.87
N THR A 20 18.38 -19.83 -2.84
CA THR A 20 19.05 -19.32 -1.62
C THR A 20 18.89 -17.81 -1.40
N SER A 21 18.22 -17.09 -2.30
CA SER A 21 18.04 -15.64 -2.22
C SER A 21 16.63 -15.28 -2.70
N PRO A 22 15.62 -15.51 -1.85
CA PRO A 22 14.23 -15.17 -2.16
C PRO A 22 14.04 -13.65 -2.21
N TYR A 23 13.01 -13.21 -2.92
CA TYR A 23 12.66 -11.80 -3.02
C TYR A 23 12.24 -11.24 -1.64
N PRO A 24 12.77 -10.09 -1.19
CA PRO A 24 12.53 -9.58 0.17
C PRO A 24 11.05 -9.42 0.55
N SER A 25 10.21 -8.94 -0.37
CA SER A 25 8.77 -8.82 -0.07
C SER A 25 8.12 -10.20 0.12
N PHE A 26 8.57 -11.25 -0.58
CA PHE A 26 8.05 -12.60 -0.36
C PHE A 26 8.42 -13.12 1.03
N MET A 27 9.63 -12.82 1.50
CA MET A 27 10.05 -13.13 2.87
C MET A 27 9.19 -12.40 3.90
N ALA A 28 8.92 -11.11 3.68
CA ALA A 28 8.05 -10.33 4.56
C ALA A 28 6.62 -10.90 4.61
N PHE A 29 6.12 -11.46 3.50
CA PHE A 29 4.81 -12.11 3.38
C PHE A 29 4.84 -13.63 3.56
N ASP A 30 5.73 -14.12 4.42
CA ASP A 30 5.84 -15.52 4.86
C ASP A 30 5.91 -16.55 3.72
N ALA A 31 6.57 -16.21 2.62
CA ALA A 31 6.82 -17.19 1.57
C ALA A 31 7.75 -18.29 2.08
N THR A 32 7.36 -19.54 1.82
CA THR A 32 8.11 -20.70 2.28
C THR A 32 9.41 -20.85 1.49
N PRO A 33 10.51 -21.25 2.15
CA PRO A 33 11.78 -21.50 1.47
C PRO A 33 11.62 -22.67 0.49
N ARG A 34 12.23 -22.56 -0.69
CA ARG A 34 12.18 -23.59 -1.76
C ARG A 34 13.12 -24.78 -1.50
N GLU A 35 13.66 -24.86 -0.29
CA GLU A 35 14.56 -25.94 0.15
C GLU A 35 13.84 -26.99 0.97
N VAL A 36 12.64 -26.68 1.48
CA VAL A 36 11.90 -27.53 2.42
C VAL A 36 10.46 -27.68 1.95
N CYS A 37 9.89 -28.88 2.05
CA CYS A 37 8.47 -29.08 1.81
C CYS A 37 7.67 -28.50 2.97
N SER A 38 6.78 -27.55 2.68
CA SER A 38 5.89 -26.95 3.68
C SER A 38 4.44 -27.28 3.35
N THR A 39 3.78 -28.00 4.25
CA THR A 39 2.39 -28.47 4.09
C THR A 39 1.35 -27.44 4.55
N ARG A 40 1.76 -26.45 5.35
CA ARG A 40 0.89 -25.38 5.88
C ARG A 40 1.63 -24.05 5.93
N ARG A 41 0.93 -22.97 5.61
CA ARG A 41 1.42 -21.60 5.88
C ARG A 41 1.27 -21.27 7.37
N SER A 42 2.30 -20.68 7.95
CA SER A 42 2.24 -20.08 9.28
C SER A 42 1.35 -18.84 9.26
N ARG A 43 0.56 -18.63 10.31
CA ARG A 43 -0.14 -17.36 10.53
C ARG A 43 0.83 -16.40 11.21
N THR A 44 1.15 -15.31 10.54
CA THR A 44 2.02 -14.26 11.09
C THR A 44 1.17 -13.12 11.59
N ASN A 45 1.43 -12.71 12.83
CA ASN A 45 0.85 -11.54 13.47
C ASN A 45 1.91 -10.44 13.73
N THR A 46 3.08 -10.57 13.10
CA THR A 46 4.16 -9.60 13.27
C THR A 46 3.87 -8.33 12.47
N PRO A 47 4.26 -7.14 12.96
CA PRO A 47 3.98 -5.88 12.29
C PRO A 47 4.81 -5.68 11.01
N LEU A 48 5.73 -6.60 10.69
CA LEU A 48 6.66 -6.47 9.57
C LEU A 48 5.94 -6.34 8.22
N GLN A 49 4.82 -7.04 8.04
CA GLN A 49 4.01 -6.95 6.81
C GLN A 49 3.40 -5.56 6.65
N ALA A 50 2.75 -5.06 7.70
CA ALA A 50 2.18 -3.71 7.70
C ALA A 50 3.26 -2.64 7.49
N LEU A 51 4.42 -2.78 8.13
CA LEU A 51 5.54 -1.86 7.98
C LEU A 51 6.14 -1.90 6.57
N THR A 52 6.22 -3.08 5.95
CA THR A 52 6.70 -3.23 4.57
C THR A 52 5.78 -2.48 3.59
N LEU A 53 4.47 -2.67 3.71
CA LEU A 53 3.47 -1.98 2.88
C LEU A 53 3.46 -0.45 3.07
N LEU A 54 3.75 0.02 4.30
CA LEU A 54 3.76 1.45 4.62
C LEU A 54 4.98 2.16 4.01
N ASN A 55 6.14 1.49 3.96
CA ASN A 55 7.42 2.15 3.68
C ASN A 55 8.03 1.80 2.32
N ASP A 56 7.73 0.63 1.76
CA ASP A 56 8.33 0.20 0.50
C ASP A 56 7.70 0.97 -0.68
N ARG A 57 8.57 1.54 -1.52
CA ARG A 57 8.21 2.31 -2.71
C ARG A 57 7.32 1.52 -3.66
N ALA A 58 7.47 0.19 -3.72
CA ALA A 58 6.65 -0.68 -4.54
C ALA A 58 5.14 -0.61 -4.19
N TYR A 59 4.79 -0.23 -2.96
CA TYR A 59 3.41 -0.05 -2.51
C TYR A 59 2.99 1.42 -2.43
N LEU A 60 3.94 2.34 -2.20
CA LEU A 60 3.68 3.78 -2.23
C LEU A 60 3.28 4.30 -3.62
N GLU A 61 3.82 3.73 -4.69
CA GLU A 61 3.47 4.13 -6.06
C GLU A 61 2.00 3.81 -6.42
N PRO A 62 1.50 2.57 -6.20
CA PRO A 62 0.08 2.26 -6.29
C PRO A 62 -0.80 3.11 -5.36
N ALA A 63 -0.33 3.41 -4.15
CA ALA A 63 -1.04 4.29 -3.21
C ALA A 63 -1.21 5.71 -3.77
N SER A 64 -0.19 6.23 -4.45
CA SER A 64 -0.25 7.52 -5.14
C SER A 64 -1.27 7.51 -6.28
N ALA A 65 -1.25 6.45 -7.11
CA ALA A 65 -2.22 6.28 -8.18
C ALA A 65 -3.66 6.16 -7.66
N LEU A 66 -3.87 5.45 -6.54
CA LEU A 66 -5.17 5.40 -5.86
C LEU A 66 -5.56 6.77 -5.32
N GLY A 67 -4.61 7.52 -4.75
CA GLY A 67 -4.79 8.90 -4.29
C GLY A 67 -5.32 9.83 -5.37
N VAL A 68 -4.74 9.79 -6.57
CA VAL A 68 -5.21 10.58 -7.73
C VAL A 68 -6.66 10.23 -8.10
N ARG A 69 -7.02 8.94 -8.07
CA ARG A 69 -8.40 8.50 -8.32
C ARG A 69 -9.37 8.95 -7.23
N MET A 70 -8.94 8.97 -5.97
CA MET A 70 -9.75 9.48 -4.86
C MET A 70 -9.94 11.00 -4.90
N ALA A 71 -8.95 11.74 -5.38
CA ALA A 71 -9.07 13.19 -5.53
C ALA A 71 -10.18 13.58 -6.53
N SER A 72 -10.41 12.76 -7.56
CA SER A 72 -11.45 12.99 -8.57
C SER A 72 -12.79 12.32 -8.25
N LYS A 73 -12.77 11.06 -7.77
CA LYS A 73 -13.97 10.23 -7.58
C LYS A 73 -14.43 10.11 -6.13
N GLY A 74 -13.68 10.67 -5.18
CA GLY A 74 -13.96 10.65 -3.75
C GLY A 74 -13.37 9.45 -3.00
N VAL A 75 -13.33 9.57 -1.67
CA VAL A 75 -12.76 8.57 -0.74
C VAL A 75 -13.52 7.25 -0.79
N ALA A 76 -14.86 7.30 -0.92
CA ALA A 76 -15.69 6.11 -1.02
C ALA A 76 -15.34 5.23 -2.23
N TYR A 77 -14.98 5.85 -3.36
CA TYR A 77 -14.52 5.14 -4.54
C TYR A 77 -13.18 4.45 -4.29
N GLY A 78 -12.24 5.13 -3.62
CA GLY A 78 -10.94 4.56 -3.27
C GLY A 78 -11.07 3.35 -2.36
N PHE A 79 -11.86 3.48 -1.28
CA PHE A 79 -12.14 2.38 -0.36
C PHE A 79 -12.71 1.16 -1.09
N ARG A 80 -13.79 1.36 -1.87
CA ARG A 80 -14.41 0.28 -2.63
C ARG A 80 -13.49 -0.35 -3.67
N SER A 81 -12.59 0.43 -4.27
CA SER A 81 -11.63 -0.09 -5.23
C SER A 81 -10.59 -1.00 -4.58
N ALA A 82 -10.27 -0.79 -3.31
CA ALA A 82 -9.32 -1.60 -2.56
C ALA A 82 -9.98 -2.82 -1.88
N THR A 83 -11.11 -2.62 -1.20
CA THR A 83 -11.77 -3.67 -0.38
C THR A 83 -12.91 -4.39 -1.10
N GLY A 84 -13.37 -3.89 -2.26
CA GLY A 84 -14.51 -4.46 -3.00
C GLY A 84 -15.89 -4.15 -2.42
N ARG A 85 -15.99 -3.64 -1.18
CA ARG A 85 -17.25 -3.28 -0.52
C ARG A 85 -17.45 -1.76 -0.43
N LYS A 86 -18.68 -1.32 -0.17
CA LYS A 86 -18.94 0.09 0.17
C LYS A 86 -18.50 0.35 1.61
N PRO A 87 -17.88 1.51 1.91
CA PRO A 87 -17.59 1.87 3.29
C PRO A 87 -18.89 2.14 4.05
N SER A 88 -18.91 1.81 5.33
CA SER A 88 -19.97 2.23 6.24
C SER A 88 -19.87 3.74 6.51
N PRO A 89 -20.96 4.38 7.00
CA PRO A 89 -20.92 5.81 7.32
C PRO A 89 -19.84 6.16 8.36
N THR A 90 -19.61 5.28 9.33
CA THR A 90 -18.59 5.46 10.38
C THR A 90 -17.17 5.40 9.79
N GLU A 91 -16.88 4.42 8.94
CA GLU A 91 -15.58 4.30 8.25
C GLU A 91 -15.30 5.49 7.35
N LEU A 92 -16.30 5.93 6.58
CA LEU A 92 -16.16 7.07 5.69
C LEU A 92 -15.87 8.35 6.49
N ASN A 93 -16.51 8.53 7.64
CA ASN A 93 -16.21 9.64 8.55
C ASN A 93 -14.78 9.59 9.09
N VAL A 94 -14.30 8.40 9.50
CA VAL A 94 -12.91 8.21 9.96
C VAL A 94 -11.91 8.54 8.85
N LEU A 95 -12.14 8.05 7.64
CA LEU A 95 -11.25 8.30 6.50
C LEU A 95 -11.22 9.78 6.10
N ASN A 96 -12.36 10.48 6.13
CA ASN A 96 -12.43 11.92 5.87
C ASN A 96 -11.72 12.74 6.95
N ARG A 97 -11.81 12.31 8.21
CA ARG A 97 -11.05 12.93 9.32
C ARG A 97 -9.55 12.73 9.12
N ALA A 98 -9.12 11.51 8.76
CA ALA A 98 -7.73 11.21 8.46
C ALA A 98 -7.20 12.06 7.29
N LEU A 99 -7.98 12.18 6.21
CA LEU A 99 -7.66 13.03 5.06
C LEU A 99 -7.48 14.49 5.47
N SER A 100 -8.36 15.01 6.31
CA SER A 100 -8.28 16.38 6.82
C SER A 100 -7.00 16.59 7.63
N THR A 101 -6.64 15.65 8.50
CA THR A 101 -5.37 15.65 9.24
C THR A 101 -4.17 15.66 8.30
N PHE A 102 -4.19 14.83 7.24
CA PHE A 102 -3.10 14.80 6.25
C PHE A 102 -3.00 16.12 5.47
N LYS A 103 -4.13 16.71 5.05
CA LYS A 103 -4.15 18.01 4.37
C LYS A 103 -3.53 19.11 5.24
N THR A 104 -3.88 19.16 6.53
CA THR A 104 -3.28 20.12 7.47
C THR A 104 -1.79 19.87 7.67
N LYS A 105 -1.39 18.60 7.84
CA LYS A 105 0.02 18.22 8.04
C LYS A 105 0.90 18.60 6.86
N TYR A 106 0.47 18.28 5.63
CA TYR A 106 1.22 18.59 4.41
C TYR A 106 1.10 20.05 3.99
N GLY A 107 -0.01 20.72 4.31
CA GLY A 107 -0.16 22.17 4.11
C GLY A 107 0.79 22.97 5.00
N SER A 108 0.97 22.55 6.25
CA SER A 108 1.91 23.19 7.19
C SER A 108 3.38 22.86 6.91
N ARG A 109 3.65 21.77 6.19
CA ARG A 109 5.00 21.26 5.88
C ARG A 109 5.12 20.84 4.41
N PRO A 110 5.18 21.81 3.48
CA PRO A 110 5.25 21.51 2.05
C PRO A 110 6.51 20.72 1.65
N GLU A 111 7.59 20.80 2.43
CA GLU A 111 8.81 19.99 2.20
C GLU A 111 8.54 18.47 2.27
N LEU A 112 7.64 18.03 3.16
CA LEU A 112 7.26 16.62 3.23
C LEU A 112 6.46 16.16 2.01
N ALA A 113 5.72 17.06 1.37
CA ALA A 113 4.98 16.76 0.15
C ALA A 113 5.93 16.58 -1.05
N LYS A 114 7.03 17.33 -1.10
CA LYS A 114 8.07 17.16 -2.12
C LYS A 114 8.74 15.79 -2.05
N ALA A 115 8.95 15.24 -0.85
CA ALA A 115 9.49 13.88 -0.69
C ALA A 115 8.58 12.79 -1.30
N LEU A 116 7.27 13.05 -1.33
CA LEU A 116 6.27 12.20 -1.99
C LEU A 116 6.10 12.52 -3.48
N GLY A 117 6.84 13.49 -4.03
CA GLY A 117 6.85 13.85 -5.44
C GLY A 117 5.60 14.62 -5.90
N GLY A 118 4.91 15.34 -5.02
CA GLY A 118 3.66 16.03 -5.39
C GLY A 118 3.33 17.28 -4.57
N THR A 119 2.18 17.87 -4.90
CA THR A 119 1.57 18.97 -4.13
C THR A 119 1.12 18.49 -2.74
N PRO A 120 0.94 19.40 -1.76
CA PRO A 120 0.41 19.05 -0.44
C PRO A 120 -0.91 18.27 -0.49
N ASN A 121 -1.79 18.62 -1.44
CA ASN A 121 -3.07 17.96 -1.61
C ASN A 121 -2.88 16.53 -2.14
N THR A 122 -2.06 16.34 -3.18
CA THR A 122 -1.77 15.00 -3.72
C THR A 122 -1.07 14.13 -2.68
N ALA A 123 -0.12 14.68 -1.90
CA ALA A 123 0.54 13.96 -0.83
C ALA A 123 -0.45 13.47 0.26
N ALA A 124 -1.44 14.29 0.60
CA ALA A 124 -2.50 13.89 1.53
C ALA A 124 -3.34 12.72 1.02
N TYR A 125 -3.74 12.74 -0.27
CA TYR A 125 -4.47 11.63 -0.88
C TYR A 125 -3.60 10.37 -1.06
N THR A 126 -2.31 10.52 -1.37
CA THR A 126 -1.36 9.41 -1.46
C THR A 126 -1.24 8.69 -0.12
N MET A 127 -1.09 9.43 1.00
CA MET A 127 -1.05 8.82 2.32
C MET A 127 -2.36 8.16 2.70
N LEU A 128 -3.50 8.77 2.38
CA LEU A 128 -4.79 8.11 2.60
C LEU A 128 -4.88 6.81 1.80
N GLY A 129 -4.39 6.81 0.55
CA GLY A 129 -4.33 5.62 -0.29
C GLY A 129 -3.43 4.54 0.31
N ASN A 130 -2.29 4.94 0.88
CA ASN A 130 -1.37 4.03 1.55
C ASN A 130 -1.99 3.40 2.79
N VAL A 131 -2.71 4.19 3.60
CA VAL A 131 -3.49 3.68 4.74
C VAL A 131 -4.54 2.66 4.30
N ILE A 132 -5.31 2.98 3.25
CA ILE A 132 -6.35 2.07 2.73
C ILE A 132 -5.72 0.76 2.23
N LEU A 133 -4.62 0.83 1.48
CA LEU A 133 -3.92 -0.37 0.98
C LEU A 133 -3.22 -1.18 2.09
N ASN A 134 -3.06 -0.60 3.28
CA ASN A 134 -2.50 -1.26 4.45
C ASN A 134 -3.55 -1.92 5.35
N LEU A 135 -4.84 -1.74 5.06
CA LEU A 135 -5.92 -2.37 5.84
C LEU A 135 -5.89 -3.88 5.66
N ASP A 136 -6.17 -4.61 6.75
CA ASP A 136 -6.26 -6.07 6.71
C ASP A 136 -7.27 -6.54 5.66
N GLU A 137 -8.44 -5.89 5.57
CA GLU A 137 -9.46 -6.16 4.54
C GLU A 137 -8.98 -6.02 3.09
N THR A 138 -7.89 -5.28 2.85
CA THR A 138 -7.29 -5.16 1.51
C THR A 138 -6.24 -6.25 1.28
N ILE A 139 -5.56 -6.68 2.34
CA ILE A 139 -4.43 -7.62 2.29
C ILE A 139 -4.93 -9.07 2.32
N THR A 140 -5.88 -9.35 3.20
CA THR A 140 -6.43 -10.68 3.45
C THR A 140 -7.88 -10.75 2.94
N LYS A 141 -8.27 -11.93 2.45
CA LYS A 141 -9.68 -12.25 2.21
C LYS A 141 -10.21 -12.88 3.48
N GLU A 142 -11.15 -12.20 4.13
CA GLU A 142 -12.05 -12.84 5.11
C GLU A 142 -13.16 -13.62 4.39
#